data_AF-A0A523QLB7-F1
#
_entry.id   AF-A0A523QLB7-F1
#
_cell.length_a   1.000
_cell.length_b   1.000
_cell.length_c   1.000
_cell.angle_alpha   90.00
_cell.angle_beta   90.00
_cell.angle_gamma   90.00
#
_symmetry.space_group_name_H-M   'P 1'
#
loop_
_entity.id
_entity.type
_entity.pdbx_description
1 polymer ?
#
loop_
_entity_poly.entity_id
_entity_poly.type
_entity_poly.pdbx_seq_one_letter_code
_entity_poly.pdbx_strand_id
1 'polypeptide(L)'
;MIRQYKLGSEVKLTILRGKKELDLKVKLMESPKLPREMKKYRDDNFEFTVRDMAFPDRVQEGWEEDQEGVLVEVVDEGGWAALAYLAVGDLILAVEGEPIPDVGLFGVIMKKVASEKPGSIVFQVRRGIHNLYIELEPSWPEAR
;
A
#
# COMPACT_ATOMS: atom_id res chain seq x y z
N MET A 1 16.10 29.28 7.33
CA MET A 1 14.86 28.57 6.96
C MET A 1 15.26 27.28 6.25
N ILE A 2 14.77 26.09 6.65
CA ILE A 2 15.26 24.80 6.12
C ILE A 2 15.05 24.65 4.60
N ARG A 3 14.02 25.31 4.04
CA ARG A 3 13.71 25.33 2.60
C ARG A 3 14.81 25.91 1.69
N GLN A 4 15.81 26.60 2.23
CA GLN A 4 16.90 27.22 1.46
C GLN A 4 18.07 26.26 1.18
N TYR A 5 18.08 25.09 1.83
CA TYR A 5 19.13 24.09 1.67
C TYR A 5 18.84 23.16 0.49
N LYS A 6 19.89 22.74 -0.23
CA LYS A 6 19.77 21.80 -1.35
C LYS A 6 19.46 20.39 -0.84
N LEU A 7 18.73 19.61 -1.63
CA LEU A 7 18.54 18.17 -1.37
C LEU A 7 19.90 17.48 -1.22
N GLY A 8 20.01 16.59 -0.24
CA GLY A 8 21.22 15.86 0.09
C GLY A 8 22.24 16.63 0.95
N SER A 9 22.00 17.90 1.27
CA SER A 9 22.88 18.64 2.18
C SER A 9 22.77 18.15 3.62
N GLU A 10 23.90 18.16 4.34
CA GLU A 10 23.93 17.91 5.78
C GLU A 10 23.73 19.21 6.54
N VAL A 11 22.77 19.23 7.45
CA VAL A 11 22.53 20.35 8.37
C VAL A 11 22.72 19.90 9.81
N LYS A 12 23.30 20.81 10.62
CA LYS A 12 23.45 20.64 12.05
C LYS A 12 22.18 21.16 12.74
N LEU A 13 21.45 20.27 13.41
CA LEU A 13 20.27 20.58 14.21
C LEU A 13 20.63 20.45 15.69
N THR A 14 20.57 21.56 16.43
CA THR A 14 20.71 21.54 17.89
C THR A 14 19.34 21.29 18.51
N ILE A 15 19.21 20.21 19.29
CA ILE A 15 17.98 19.81 19.99
C ILE A 15 18.20 19.85 21.50
N LEU A 16 17.11 20.09 22.26
CA LEU A 16 17.13 19.98 23.71
C LEU A 16 16.45 18.66 24.13
N ARG A 17 17.18 17.75 24.78
CA ARG A 17 16.64 16.49 25.32
C ARG A 17 16.95 16.38 26.80
N GLY A 18 15.92 16.38 27.65
CA GLY A 18 16.08 16.25 29.10
C GLY A 18 16.97 17.33 29.74
N LYS A 19 16.88 18.58 29.25
CA LYS A 19 17.70 19.75 29.65
C LYS A 19 19.16 19.76 29.17
N LYS A 20 19.59 18.82 28.34
CA LYS A 20 20.90 18.86 27.64
C LYS A 20 20.72 19.24 26.18
N GLU A 21 21.56 20.14 25.70
CA GLU A 21 21.67 20.44 24.27
C GLU A 21 22.48 19.35 23.57
N LEU A 22 22.00 18.91 22.42
CA LEU A 22 22.61 17.88 21.58
C LEU A 22 22.64 18.36 20.14
N ASP A 23 23.78 18.21 19.49
CA ASP A 23 23.95 18.54 18.10
C ASP A 23 23.83 17.30 17.23
N LEU A 24 22.82 17.27 16.35
CA LEU A 24 22.58 16.20 15.39
C LEU A 24 22.92 16.65 13.98
N LYS A 25 23.74 15.88 13.27
CA LYS A 25 23.91 16.04 11.82
C LYS A 25 22.81 15.23 11.12
N VAL A 26 21.99 15.91 10.33
CA VAL A 26 20.90 15.28 9.58
C VAL A 26 21.08 15.58 8.10
N LYS A 27 20.98 14.54 7.27
CA LYS A 27 20.96 14.67 5.82
C LYS A 27 19.55 15.04 5.38
N LEU A 28 19.41 16.15 4.67
CA LEU A 28 18.12 16.56 4.13
C LEU A 28 17.75 15.69 2.94
N MET A 29 16.63 14.98 3.07
CA MET A 29 16.02 14.22 1.99
C MET A 29 14.81 14.99 1.43
N GLU A 30 14.37 14.56 0.24
CA GLU A 30 13.11 15.05 -0.31
C GLU A 30 11.97 14.69 0.64
N SER A 31 10.96 15.56 0.71
CA SER A 31 9.75 15.24 1.45
C SER A 31 9.14 13.98 0.86
N PRO A 32 8.82 12.96 1.68
CA PRO A 32 8.10 11.79 1.19
C PRO A 32 6.80 12.21 0.50
N LYS A 33 6.42 11.47 -0.54
CA LYS A 33 5.13 11.65 -1.22
C LYS A 33 3.99 11.35 -0.25
N LEU A 34 2.89 12.09 -0.40
CA LEU A 34 1.69 11.86 0.40
C LEU A 34 0.88 10.69 -0.18
N PRO A 35 0.05 10.01 0.64
CA PRO A 35 -0.81 8.91 0.18
C PRO A 35 -1.62 9.23 -1.09
N ARG A 36 -2.12 10.46 -1.22
CA ARG A 36 -2.90 10.92 -2.38
C ARG A 36 -2.11 11.02 -3.69
N GLU A 37 -0.78 11.05 -3.61
CA GLU A 37 0.14 11.14 -4.75
C GLU A 37 0.71 9.77 -5.14
N MET A 38 0.40 8.73 -4.36
CA MET A 38 0.83 7.36 -4.66
C MET A 38 0.09 6.83 -5.88
N LYS A 39 0.74 5.94 -6.62
CA LYS A 39 0.11 5.24 -7.74
C LYS A 39 -1.06 4.42 -7.21
N LYS A 40 -2.17 4.43 -7.94
CA LYS A 40 -3.40 3.71 -7.59
C LYS A 40 -3.81 2.78 -8.72
N TYR A 41 -4.51 1.72 -8.35
CA TYR A 41 -5.19 0.83 -9.28
C TYR A 41 -6.58 0.54 -8.77
N ARG A 42 -7.57 0.77 -9.63
CA ARG A 42 -8.97 0.45 -9.39
C ARG A 42 -9.28 -0.85 -10.12
N ASP A 43 -9.82 -1.82 -9.41
CA ASP A 43 -10.43 -3.01 -10.00
C ASP A 43 -11.95 -2.84 -10.01
N ASP A 44 -12.54 -2.82 -11.19
CA ASP A 44 -13.99 -2.66 -11.37
C ASP A 44 -14.73 -4.01 -11.34
N ASN A 45 -14.03 -5.15 -11.50
CA ASN A 45 -14.67 -6.47 -11.42
C ASN A 45 -14.90 -6.88 -9.96
N PHE A 46 -13.98 -6.48 -9.08
CA PHE A 46 -14.03 -6.76 -7.65
C PHE A 46 -14.38 -5.53 -6.79
N GLU A 47 -14.49 -4.36 -7.41
CA GLU A 47 -14.99 -3.10 -6.83
C GLU A 47 -14.18 -2.59 -5.63
N PHE A 48 -12.86 -2.51 -5.81
CA PHE A 48 -11.95 -1.95 -4.79
C PHE A 48 -10.77 -1.19 -5.43
N THR A 49 -10.12 -0.35 -4.63
CA THR A 49 -8.95 0.43 -5.04
C THR A 49 -7.77 0.13 -4.13
N VAL A 50 -6.61 -0.11 -4.74
CA VAL A 50 -5.32 -0.21 -4.04
C VAL A 50 -4.39 0.92 -4.42
N ARG A 51 -3.41 1.17 -3.57
CA ARG A 51 -2.33 2.12 -3.82
C ARG A 51 -0.98 1.60 -3.32
N ASP A 52 0.09 2.19 -3.84
CA ASP A 52 1.42 1.96 -3.27
C ASP A 52 1.46 2.50 -1.83
N MET A 53 2.27 1.86 -0.99
CA MET A 53 2.52 2.30 0.37
C MET A 53 3.29 3.63 0.40
N ALA A 54 2.79 4.59 1.18
CA ALA A 54 3.46 5.83 1.47
C ALA A 54 4.27 5.72 2.77
N PHE A 55 5.21 6.66 2.97
CA PHE A 55 6.01 6.72 4.20
C PHE A 55 5.16 6.76 5.50
N PRO A 56 4.08 7.55 5.60
CA PRO A 56 3.25 7.57 6.80
C PRO A 56 2.60 6.23 7.16
N ASP A 57 2.26 5.40 6.16
CA ASP A 57 1.63 4.09 6.40
C ASP A 57 2.59 3.16 7.15
N ARG A 58 3.85 3.11 6.70
CA ARG A 58 4.91 2.30 7.33
C ARG A 58 5.15 2.72 8.77
N VAL A 59 5.21 4.04 9.01
CA VAL A 59 5.42 4.58 10.36
C VAL A 59 4.24 4.27 11.26
N GLN A 60 3.02 4.39 10.75
CA GLN A 60 1.80 4.11 11.51
C GLN A 60 1.71 2.63 11.91
N GLU A 61 2.01 1.73 10.98
CA GLU A 61 1.91 0.28 11.18
C GLU A 61 3.18 -0.37 11.77
N GLY A 62 4.26 0.42 11.92
CA GLY A 62 5.55 -0.08 12.41
C GLY A 62 6.21 -1.07 11.46
N TRP A 63 6.06 -0.87 10.15
CA TRP A 63 6.69 -1.72 9.12
C TRP A 63 8.11 -1.27 8.79
N GLU A 64 8.92 -2.23 8.38
CA GLU A 64 10.29 -1.99 7.89
C GLU A 64 10.27 -1.18 6.58
N GLU A 65 11.40 -0.53 6.28
CA GLU A 65 11.54 0.31 5.08
C GLU A 65 11.39 -0.49 3.78
N ASP A 66 11.73 -1.79 3.80
CA ASP A 66 11.67 -2.71 2.67
C ASP A 66 10.36 -3.51 2.59
N GLN A 67 9.38 -3.26 3.47
CA GLN A 67 8.08 -3.93 3.39
C GLN A 67 7.46 -3.71 1.99
N GLU A 68 7.12 -4.79 1.34
CA GLU A 68 6.48 -4.84 0.02
C GLU A 68 4.98 -5.06 0.14
N GLY A 69 4.22 -4.70 -0.89
CA GLY A 69 2.77 -4.86 -0.91
C GLY A 69 2.02 -3.64 -1.44
N VAL A 70 0.71 -3.83 -1.62
CA VAL A 70 -0.20 -2.74 -1.99
C VAL A 70 -1.28 -2.58 -0.94
N LEU A 71 -1.57 -1.34 -0.57
CA LEU A 71 -2.52 -1.03 0.48
C LEU A 71 -3.92 -0.84 -0.11
N VAL A 72 -4.90 -1.52 0.47
CA VAL A 72 -6.32 -1.33 0.12
C VAL A 72 -6.78 0.02 0.66
N GLU A 73 -7.11 0.92 -0.25
CA GLU A 73 -7.53 2.29 0.07
C GLU A 73 -9.05 2.43 0.12
N VAL A 74 -9.75 1.74 -0.77
CA VAL A 74 -11.21 1.77 -0.88
C VAL A 74 -11.71 0.37 -1.16
N VAL A 75 -12.81 0.00 -0.53
CA VAL A 75 -13.62 -1.17 -0.87
C VAL A 75 -15.05 -0.69 -0.99
N ASP A 76 -15.69 -0.96 -2.13
CA ASP A 76 -17.07 -0.51 -2.33
C ASP A 76 -18.03 -1.38 -1.52
N GLU A 77 -18.98 -0.72 -0.84
CA GLU A 77 -19.97 -1.42 -0.02
C GLU A 77 -20.85 -2.33 -0.87
N GLY A 78 -20.97 -3.59 -0.45
CA GLY A 78 -21.76 -4.61 -1.16
C GLY A 78 -21.09 -5.18 -2.40
N GLY A 79 -19.89 -4.73 -2.76
CA GLY A 79 -19.13 -5.28 -3.88
C GLY A 79 -18.45 -6.60 -3.56
N TRP A 80 -17.91 -7.27 -4.59
CA TRP A 80 -17.33 -8.62 -4.45
C TRP A 80 -16.17 -8.68 -3.44
N ALA A 81 -15.30 -7.68 -3.42
CA ALA A 81 -14.23 -7.60 -2.42
C ALA A 81 -14.77 -7.43 -0.99
N ALA A 82 -15.84 -6.65 -0.80
CA ALA A 82 -16.48 -6.49 0.51
C ALA A 82 -17.13 -7.80 0.99
N LEU A 83 -17.80 -8.53 0.08
CA LEU A 83 -18.41 -9.82 0.38
C LEU A 83 -17.36 -10.88 0.77
N ALA A 84 -16.17 -10.79 0.17
CA ALA A 84 -15.00 -11.58 0.54
C ALA A 84 -14.31 -11.12 1.83
N TYR A 85 -14.82 -10.09 2.51
CA TYR A 85 -14.23 -9.48 3.72
C TYR A 85 -12.86 -8.82 3.51
N LEU A 86 -12.52 -8.39 2.29
CA LEU A 86 -11.42 -7.45 2.07
C LEU A 86 -11.79 -6.11 2.72
N ALA A 87 -10.83 -5.48 3.40
CA ALA A 87 -11.07 -4.26 4.15
C ALA A 87 -10.07 -3.16 3.80
N VAL A 88 -10.49 -1.90 3.95
CA VAL A 88 -9.59 -0.75 3.93
C VAL A 88 -8.52 -0.92 5.00
N GLY A 89 -7.26 -0.70 4.61
CA GLY A 89 -6.10 -0.89 5.47
C GLY A 89 -5.47 -2.28 5.38
N ASP A 90 -6.07 -3.23 4.64
CA ASP A 90 -5.37 -4.48 4.31
C ASP A 90 -4.16 -4.19 3.42
N LEU A 91 -3.02 -4.81 3.76
CA LEU A 91 -1.85 -4.84 2.91
C LEU A 91 -1.84 -6.16 2.13
N ILE A 92 -2.05 -6.10 0.82
CA ILE A 92 -1.99 -7.28 -0.04
C ILE A 92 -0.51 -7.59 -0.32
N LEU A 93 -0.09 -8.80 0.06
CA LEU A 93 1.28 -9.30 -0.05
C LEU A 93 1.45 -10.21 -1.26
N ALA A 94 0.42 -10.99 -1.59
CA ALA A 94 0.43 -11.91 -2.72
C ALA A 94 -0.98 -12.11 -3.31
N VAL A 95 -1.02 -12.46 -4.59
CA VAL A 95 -2.24 -12.87 -5.31
C VAL A 95 -1.95 -14.21 -5.97
N GLU A 96 -2.77 -15.23 -5.72
CA GLU A 96 -2.52 -16.60 -6.22
C GLU A 96 -1.12 -17.15 -5.88
N GLY A 97 -0.57 -16.72 -4.73
CA GLY A 97 0.79 -17.06 -4.30
C GLY A 97 1.91 -16.29 -5.01
N GLU A 98 1.60 -15.43 -5.99
CA GLU A 98 2.56 -14.53 -6.62
C GLU A 98 2.77 -13.27 -5.74
N PRO A 99 4.02 -12.98 -5.28
CA PRO A 99 4.30 -11.80 -4.47
C PRO A 99 4.00 -10.49 -5.21
N ILE A 100 3.44 -9.53 -4.49
CA ILE A 100 3.09 -8.20 -5.00
C ILE A 100 3.98 -7.14 -4.36
N PRO A 101 5.00 -6.62 -5.05
CA PRO A 101 5.84 -5.56 -4.51
C PRO A 101 5.19 -4.18 -4.64
N ASP A 102 4.40 -3.97 -5.69
CA ASP A 102 3.83 -2.66 -6.04
C ASP A 102 2.54 -2.76 -6.87
N VAL A 103 1.87 -1.62 -7.03
CA VAL A 103 0.62 -1.47 -7.79
C VAL A 103 0.79 -1.75 -9.28
N GLY A 104 1.99 -1.56 -9.83
CA GLY A 104 2.29 -1.90 -11.21
C GLY A 104 2.13 -3.39 -11.48
N LEU A 105 2.78 -4.24 -10.67
CA LEU A 105 2.65 -5.69 -10.81
C LEU A 105 1.23 -6.16 -10.46
N PHE A 106 0.65 -5.61 -9.39
CA PHE A 106 -0.73 -5.90 -9.00
C PHE A 106 -1.72 -5.70 -10.16
N GLY A 107 -1.66 -4.55 -10.83
CA GLY A 107 -2.54 -4.24 -11.96
C GLY A 107 -2.31 -5.13 -13.19
N VAL A 108 -1.11 -5.70 -13.38
CA VAL A 108 -0.85 -6.68 -14.44
C VAL A 108 -1.52 -8.01 -14.11
N ILE A 109 -1.37 -8.49 -12.88
CA ILE A 109 -1.98 -9.75 -12.41
C ILE A 109 -3.50 -9.65 -12.47
N MET A 110 -4.09 -8.56 -11.95
CA MET A 110 -5.55 -8.40 -11.98
C MET A 110 -6.13 -8.29 -13.39
N LYS A 111 -5.40 -7.72 -14.36
CA LYS A 111 -5.81 -7.75 -15.78
C LYS A 111 -5.79 -9.17 -16.37
N LYS A 112 -4.81 -9.98 -15.97
CA LYS A 112 -4.73 -11.39 -16.37
C LYS A 112 -5.91 -12.17 -15.77
N VAL A 113 -6.16 -12.00 -14.48
CA VAL A 113 -7.32 -12.57 -13.77
C VAL A 113 -8.63 -12.19 -14.47
N ALA A 114 -8.83 -10.92 -14.82
CA ALA A 114 -10.02 -10.46 -15.53
C ALA A 114 -10.17 -11.07 -16.94
N SER A 115 -9.06 -11.48 -17.57
CA SER A 115 -9.07 -12.14 -18.88
C SER A 115 -9.35 -13.64 -18.77
N GLU A 116 -8.76 -14.31 -17.76
CA GLU A 116 -8.92 -15.74 -17.50
C GLU A 116 -10.26 -16.08 -16.85
N LYS A 117 -10.85 -15.11 -16.16
CA LYS A 117 -12.15 -15.21 -15.48
C LYS A 117 -12.25 -16.45 -14.57
N PRO A 118 -11.31 -16.66 -13.63
CA PRO A 118 -11.36 -17.80 -12.72
C PRO A 118 -12.58 -17.74 -11.80
N GLY A 119 -13.05 -18.90 -11.32
CA GLY A 119 -14.20 -18.95 -10.41
C GLY A 119 -13.94 -18.31 -9.04
N SER A 120 -12.69 -18.32 -8.59
CA SER A 120 -12.22 -17.62 -7.40
C SER A 120 -10.77 -17.19 -7.54
N ILE A 121 -10.35 -16.23 -6.72
CA ILE A 121 -8.95 -15.84 -6.52
C ILE A 121 -8.62 -15.69 -5.04
N VAL A 122 -7.38 -15.96 -4.63
CA VAL A 122 -6.93 -15.86 -3.25
C VAL A 122 -5.90 -14.76 -3.10
N PHE A 123 -6.18 -13.82 -2.19
CA PHE A 123 -5.23 -12.82 -1.73
C PHE A 123 -4.63 -13.23 -0.40
N GLN A 124 -3.30 -13.12 -0.28
CA GLN A 124 -2.63 -13.11 1.01
C GLN A 124 -2.53 -11.67 1.49
N VAL A 125 -3.15 -11.36 2.62
CA VAL A 125 -3.17 -10.01 3.18
C VAL A 125 -2.63 -9.96 4.60
N ARG A 126 -2.08 -8.81 4.99
CA ARG A 126 -1.76 -8.47 6.37
C ARG A 126 -2.76 -7.44 6.88
N ARG A 127 -3.38 -7.75 8.03
CA ARG A 127 -4.34 -6.90 8.74
C ARG A 127 -3.89 -6.72 10.18
N GLY A 128 -3.26 -5.59 10.47
CA GLY A 128 -2.57 -5.35 11.74
C GLY A 128 -1.49 -6.41 12.01
N ILE A 129 -1.70 -7.21 13.06
CA ILE A 129 -0.78 -8.30 13.45
C ILE A 129 -1.11 -9.65 12.81
N HIS A 130 -2.19 -9.74 12.04
CA HIS A 130 -2.66 -10.99 11.45
C HIS A 130 -2.28 -11.09 9.98
N ASN A 131 -1.96 -12.30 9.54
CA ASN A 131 -1.89 -12.67 8.13
C ASN A 131 -3.12 -13.52 7.80
N LEU A 132 -3.83 -13.15 6.75
CA LEU A 132 -5.07 -13.77 6.32
C LEU A 132 -4.97 -14.18 4.85
N TYR A 133 -5.72 -15.22 4.49
CA TYR A 133 -5.99 -15.55 3.10
C TYR A 133 -7.46 -15.24 2.85
N ILE A 134 -7.72 -14.40 1.85
CA ILE A 134 -9.06 -13.95 1.46
C ILE A 134 -9.34 -14.52 0.08
N GLU A 135 -10.38 -15.35 -0.03
CA GLU A 135 -10.87 -15.85 -1.31
C GLU A 135 -11.97 -14.92 -1.83
N LEU A 136 -11.78 -14.39 -3.04
CA LEU A 136 -12.73 -13.54 -3.74
C LEU A 136 -13.36 -14.34 -4.87
N GLU A 137 -14.68 -14.46 -4.85
CA GLU A 137 -15.49 -15.13 -5.87
C GLU A 137 -16.24 -14.09 -6.69
N PRO A 138 -15.74 -13.66 -7.87
CA PRO A 138 -16.41 -12.64 -8.67
C PRO A 138 -17.57 -13.24 -9.49
N SER A 139 -18.61 -12.44 -9.72
CA SER A 139 -19.53 -12.69 -10.83
C SER A 139 -18.99 -12.00 -12.08
N TRP A 140 -18.43 -12.78 -12.99
CA TRP A 140 -17.99 -12.27 -14.28
C TRP A 140 -19.19 -11.80 -15.10
N PRO A 141 -19.22 -10.53 -15.54
CA PRO A 141 -20.26 -10.09 -16.46
C PRO A 141 -20.25 -10.96 -17.71
N GLU A 142 -21.41 -11.54 -18.05
CA GLU A 142 -21.59 -12.17 -19.35
C GLU A 142 -21.33 -11.11 -20.44
N ALA A 143 -20.60 -11.50 -21.49
CA ALA A 143 -20.40 -10.63 -22.64
C ALA A 143 -21.77 -10.35 -23.26
N ARG A 144 -22.23 -9.10 -23.20
CA ARG A 144 -23.43 -8.63 -23.93
C ARG A 144 -23.17 -8.60 -25.43
#